data_AF-A0A6C0D2S8-F1
#
_entry.id   AF-A0A6C0D2S8-F1
#
_cell.length_a   1.000
_cell.length_b   1.000
_cell.length_c   1.000
_cell.angle_alpha   90.00
_cell.angle_beta   90.00
_cell.angle_gamma   90.00
#
_symmetry.space_group_name_H-M   'P 1'
#
loop_
_entity.id
_entity.type
_entity.pdbx_description
1 polymer ?
#
loop_
_entity_poly.entity_id
_entity_poly.type
_entity_poly.pdbx_seq_one_letter_code
_entity_poly.pdbx_strand_id
1 'polypeptide(L)'
;MPKTKESFFYSSQSFVQNNGNAKMDKIEIKNGKGKEITKTYQNGKLKSSKQKTLKSNDINKLRNKNEFTQVPLVLPLFGGIRTRRYKHSRSKTHKKRRS
;
A
#
# COMPACT_ATOMS: atom_id res chain seq x y z
N MET A 1 -9.04 -18.19 25.87
CA MET A 1 -8.85 -16.88 25.21
C MET A 1 -8.01 -17.04 23.95
N PRO A 2 -8.53 -16.75 22.74
CA PRO A 2 -7.67 -16.64 21.57
C PRO A 2 -6.76 -15.42 21.75
N LYS A 3 -5.43 -15.63 21.70
CA LYS A 3 -4.46 -14.54 21.67
C LYS A 3 -4.69 -13.76 20.38
N THR A 4 -5.36 -12.62 20.46
CA THR A 4 -5.43 -11.64 19.37
C THR A 4 -3.99 -11.28 19.01
N LYS A 5 -3.52 -11.76 17.85
CA LYS A 5 -2.27 -11.29 17.27
C LYS A 5 -2.55 -9.89 16.77
N GLU A 6 -2.43 -8.91 17.65
CA GLU A 6 -2.60 -7.50 17.33
C GLU A 6 -1.63 -7.14 16.20
N SER A 7 -2.19 -6.92 15.01
CA SER A 7 -1.44 -6.55 13.82
C SER A 7 -1.30 -5.04 13.80
N PHE A 8 -0.24 -4.52 14.41
CA PHE A 8 0.06 -3.10 14.40
C PHE A 8 0.74 -2.68 13.09
N PHE A 9 0.28 -1.56 12.52
CA PHE A 9 1.02 -0.83 11.49
C PHE A 9 1.74 0.34 12.13
N TYR A 10 3.06 0.37 11.96
CA TYR A 10 3.86 1.54 12.32
C TYR A 10 4.33 2.17 11.02
N SER A 11 4.03 3.46 10.86
CA SER A 11 4.54 4.24 9.74
C SER A 11 5.14 5.55 10.19
N SER A 12 6.41 5.77 9.88
CA SER A 12 7.04 7.08 9.97
C SER A 12 7.32 7.59 8.56
N GLN A 13 7.20 8.89 8.37
CA GLN A 13 7.55 9.57 7.12
C GLN A 13 8.46 10.75 7.46
N SER A 14 9.64 10.79 6.87
CA SER A 14 10.51 11.95 6.91
C SER A 14 10.67 12.51 5.50
N PHE A 15 10.68 13.84 5.41
CA PHE A 15 10.76 14.56 4.15
C PHE A 15 11.85 15.62 4.23
N VAL A 16 12.81 15.56 3.30
CA VAL A 16 13.89 16.53 3.17
C VAL A 16 13.79 17.14 1.76
N GLN A 17 13.70 18.46 1.67
CA GLN A 17 13.60 19.19 0.40
C GLN A 17 14.71 20.23 0.30
N ASN A 18 15.46 20.19 -0.80
CA ASN A 18 16.49 21.17 -1.16
C ASN A 18 16.34 21.53 -2.63
N ASN A 19 16.04 22.80 -2.95
CA ASN A 19 16.07 23.38 -4.30
C ASN A 19 15.52 22.46 -5.41
N GLY A 20 14.24 22.06 -5.30
CA GLY A 20 13.56 21.23 -6.29
C GLY A 20 13.79 19.72 -6.13
N ASN A 21 14.83 19.28 -5.41
CA ASN A 21 15.02 17.88 -5.05
C ASN A 21 14.38 17.58 -3.70
N ALA A 22 13.63 16.49 -3.62
CA ALA A 22 13.08 16.01 -2.37
C ALA A 22 13.36 14.53 -2.17
N LYS A 23 13.64 14.14 -0.93
CA LYS A 23 13.78 12.75 -0.53
C LYS A 23 12.76 12.46 0.55
N MET A 24 11.99 11.39 0.35
CA MET A 24 10.98 10.92 1.28
C MET A 24 11.34 9.50 1.72
N ASP A 25 11.60 9.33 3.02
CA ASP A 25 11.85 8.02 3.61
C ASP A 25 10.61 7.61 4.40
N LYS A 26 10.07 6.42 4.08
CA LYS A 26 8.90 5.84 4.74
C LYS A 26 9.26 4.48 5.30
N ILE A 27 9.03 4.26 6.58
CA ILE A 27 9.21 2.94 7.19
C ILE A 27 7.83 2.32 7.41
N GLU A 28 7.64 1.08 7.00
CA GLU A 28 6.42 0.30 7.22
C GLU A 28 6.76 -0.99 7.97
N ILE A 29 6.19 -1.18 9.16
CA ILE A 29 6.33 -2.42 9.94
C ILE A 29 4.97 -3.10 10.05
N LYS A 30 4.89 -4.36 9.62
CA LYS A 30 3.69 -5.21 9.69
C LYS A 30 4.05 -6.58 10.25
N ASN A 31 3.40 -7.00 11.34
CA ASN A 31 3.50 -8.35 11.89
C ASN A 31 4.96 -8.85 12.09
N GLY A 32 5.84 -7.99 12.59
CA GLY A 32 7.25 -8.30 12.85
C GLY A 32 8.17 -8.27 11.61
N LYS A 33 7.63 -7.99 10.42
CA LYS A 33 8.40 -7.73 9.20
C LYS A 33 8.39 -6.24 8.90
N GLY A 34 9.56 -5.66 8.66
CA GLY A 34 9.73 -4.22 8.39
C GLY A 34 10.32 -3.99 7.01
N LYS A 35 9.87 -2.91 6.36
CA LYS A 35 10.42 -2.43 5.10
C LYS A 35 10.63 -0.93 5.21
N GLU A 36 11.75 -0.47 4.69
CA GLU A 36 12.06 0.94 4.50
C GLU A 36 11.94 1.24 3.00
N ILE A 37 11.19 2.29 2.67
CA ILE A 37 10.90 2.73 1.31
C ILE A 37 11.43 4.15 1.17
N THR A 38 12.44 4.33 0.32
CA THR A 38 12.99 5.64 -0.03
C THR A 38 12.47 6.05 -1.39
N LYS A 39 11.79 7.19 -1.47
CA LYS A 39 11.40 7.82 -2.73
C LYS A 39 12.21 9.08 -2.95
N THR A 40 12.83 9.21 -4.11
CA THR A 40 13.52 10.45 -4.51
C THR A 40 12.72 11.17 -5.59
N TYR A 41 12.53 12.46 -5.39
CA TYR A 41 11.84 13.36 -6.29
C TYR A 41 12.82 14.42 -6.78
N GLN A 42 12.65 14.82 -8.03
CA GLN A 42 13.38 15.94 -8.64
C GLN A 42 12.37 16.78 -9.42
N ASN A 43 12.32 18.07 -9.11
CA ASN A 43 11.37 19.04 -9.62
C ASN A 43 9.91 18.56 -9.50
N GLY A 44 9.56 17.99 -8.33
CA GLY A 44 8.24 17.44 -8.06
C GLY A 44 7.91 16.10 -8.73
N LYS A 45 8.79 15.56 -9.59
CA LYS A 45 8.59 14.25 -10.25
C LYS A 45 9.34 13.14 -9.53
N LEU A 46 8.69 11.99 -9.33
CA LEU A 46 9.34 10.80 -8.78
C LEU A 46 10.41 10.29 -9.76
N LYS A 47 11.65 10.16 -9.28
CA LYS A 47 12.79 9.67 -10.05
C LYS A 47 13.15 8.24 -9.71
N SER A 48 13.16 7.89 -8.42
CA SER A 48 13.44 6.53 -8.01
C SER A 48 12.69 6.14 -6.75
N SER A 49 12.43 4.84 -6.62
CA SER A 49 11.90 4.22 -5.42
C SER A 49 12.76 3.03 -5.08
N LYS A 50 13.38 3.04 -3.89
CA LYS A 50 14.17 1.92 -3.37
C LYS A 50 13.46 1.33 -2.17
N GLN A 51 13.49 0.01 -2.05
CA GLN A 51 12.93 -0.70 -0.92
C GLN A 51 14.01 -1.57 -0.29
N LYS A 52 14.13 -1.50 1.04
CA LYS A 52 15.05 -2.31 1.83
C LYS A 52 14.27 -3.07 2.90
N THR A 53 14.54 -4.37 3.04
CA THR A 53 13.98 -5.16 4.14
C THR A 53 14.76 -4.87 5.41
N LEU A 54 14.05 -4.60 6.51
CA LEU A 54 14.64 -4.34 7.82
C LEU A 54 14.87 -5.65 8.57
N LYS A 55 16.01 -5.74 9.28
CA LYS A 55 16.30 -6.87 10.17
C LYS A 55 15.49 -6.72 11.46
N SER A 56 15.21 -7.84 12.13
CA SER A 56 14.45 -7.85 13.39
C SER A 56 15.05 -6.95 14.47
N ASN A 57 16.39 -6.87 14.55
CA ASN A 57 17.08 -6.00 15.51
C ASN A 57 16.83 -4.51 15.23
N ASP A 58 16.78 -4.11 13.97
CA ASP A 58 16.51 -2.72 13.58
C ASP A 58 15.04 -2.37 13.89
N ILE A 59 14.11 -3.29 13.63
CA ILE A 59 12.69 -3.14 13.97
C ILE A 59 12.50 -2.94 15.49
N ASN A 60 13.22 -3.69 16.32
CA ASN A 60 13.12 -3.56 17.77
C ASN A 60 13.68 -2.20 18.26
N LYS A 61 14.80 -1.73 17.70
CA LYS A 61 15.33 -0.39 18.01
C LYS A 61 14.35 0.72 17.62
N LEU A 62 13.72 0.58 16.46
CA LEU A 62 12.72 1.52 15.96
C LEU A 62 11.47 1.57 16.87
N ARG A 63 10.98 0.42 17.35
CA ARG A 63 9.87 0.37 18.32
C ARG A 63 10.22 1.06 19.64
N ASN A 64 11.42 0.84 20.17
CA ASN A 64 11.84 1.40 21.45
C ASN A 64 12.00 2.92 21.44
N LYS A 65 12.18 3.54 20.26
CA LYS A 65 12.36 4.99 20.14
C LYS A 65 11.05 5.79 20.15
N ASN A 66 9.88 5.16 20.17
CA ASN A 66 8.56 5.83 20.07
C ASN A 66 8.40 6.80 18.87
N GLU A 67 9.29 6.77 17.87
CA GLU A 67 9.23 7.60 16.66
C GLU A 67 8.16 7.14 15.65
N PHE A 68 7.33 6.18 16.04
CA PHE A 68 6.30 5.60 15.20
C PHE A 68 4.93 5.86 15.77
N THR A 69 4.08 6.55 15.00
CA THR A 69 2.66 6.55 15.26
C THR A 69 2.11 5.15 14.99
N GLN A 70 1.51 4.55 16.02
CA GLN A 70 0.75 3.33 15.89
C GLN A 70 -0.51 3.66 15.10
N VAL A 71 -0.55 3.29 13.83
CA VAL A 71 -1.72 3.48 12.99
C VAL A 71 -2.59 2.23 13.16
N PRO A 72 -3.85 2.36 13.60
CA PRO A 72 -4.75 1.23 13.63
C PRO A 72 -4.91 0.69 12.21
N LEU A 73 -4.94 -0.64 12.09
CA LEU A 73 -5.12 -1.36 10.83
C LEU A 73 -6.57 -1.20 10.36
N VAL A 74 -6.95 -0.01 9.89
CA VAL A 74 -8.25 0.22 9.25
C VAL A 74 -8.19 -0.45 7.89
N LEU A 75 -8.73 -1.68 7.78
CA LEU A 75 -9.03 -2.24 6.47
C LEU A 75 -10.02 -1.27 5.80
N PRO A 76 -9.70 -0.70 4.62
CA PRO A 76 -10.75 -0.08 3.82
C PRO A 76 -11.75 -1.20 3.50
N LEU A 77 -12.94 -1.11 4.07
CA LEU A 77 -14.10 -1.86 3.59
C LEU A 77 -14.41 -1.28 2.21
N PHE A 78 -13.65 -1.68 1.18
CA PHE A 78 -14.10 -1.55 -0.20
C PHE A 78 -15.36 -2.40 -0.30
N GLY A 79 -16.50 -1.76 -0.03
CA GLY A 79 -17.81 -2.28 -0.30
C GLY A 79 -17.84 -2.67 -1.76
N GLY A 80 -17.87 -3.98 -2.00
CA GLY A 80 -18.02 -4.55 -3.32
C GLY A 80 -19.38 -4.18 -3.88
N ILE A 81 -19.47 -3.05 -4.56
CA ILE A 81 -20.59 -2.79 -5.48
C ILE A 81 -20.33 -3.68 -6.70
N ARG A 82 -20.82 -4.92 -6.64
CA ARG A 82 -21.05 -5.71 -7.85
C ARG A 82 -22.10 -4.94 -8.66
N THR A 83 -21.67 -4.20 -9.67
CA THR A 83 -22.61 -3.77 -10.71
C THR A 83 -23.17 -5.07 -11.32
N ARG A 84 -24.46 -5.32 -11.08
CA ARG A 84 -25.17 -6.46 -11.65
C ARG A 84 -24.97 -6.41 -13.16
N ARG A 85 -24.43 -7.50 -13.71
CA ARG A 85 -24.25 -7.72 -15.15
C ARG A 85 -25.54 -7.35 -15.89
N TYR A 86 -25.49 -6.33 -16.72
CA TYR A 86 -26.53 -6.06 -17.72
C TYR A 86 -26.56 -7.26 -18.67
N LYS A 87 -27.65 -8.04 -18.63
CA LYS A 87 -27.90 -9.11 -19.60
C LYS A 87 -28.20 -8.44 -20.95
N HIS A 88 -27.23 -8.43 -21.87
CA HIS A 88 -27.54 -8.20 -23.28
C HIS A 88 -28.32 -9.41 -23.80
N SER A 89 -29.62 -9.20 -24.02
CA SER A 89 -30.47 -10.08 -24.82
C SER A 89 -29.85 -10.25 -26.21
N ARG A 90 -29.49 -11.49 -26.56
CA ARG A 90 -28.97 -11.83 -27.88
C ARG A 90 -30.14 -11.92 -28.86
N SER A 91 -30.21 -10.99 -29.82
CA SER A 91 -30.99 -11.21 -31.04
C SER A 91 -30.24 -12.21 -31.91
N LYS A 92 -30.76 -13.44 -31.98
CA LYS A 92 -30.29 -14.50 -32.87
C LYS A 92 -31.06 -14.36 -34.20
N THR A 93 -30.59 -13.53 -35.12
CA THR A 93 -31.15 -13.51 -36.48
C THR A 93 -30.58 -14.68 -37.28
N HIS A 94 -31.39 -15.72 -37.47
CA HIS A 94 -31.13 -16.77 -38.45
C HIS A 94 -31.14 -16.14 -39.86
N LYS A 95 -29.98 -15.98 -40.50
CA LYS A 95 -29.94 -15.82 -41.96
C LYS A 95 -30.39 -17.14 -42.58
N LYS A 96 -31.63 -17.17 -43.07
CA LYS A 96 -32.13 -18.25 -43.92
C LYS A 96 -31.23 -18.33 -45.16
N ARG A 97 -30.63 -19.50 -45.39
CA ARG A 97 -30.01 -19.87 -46.67
C ARG A 97 -31.14 -19.93 -47.70
N ARG A 98 -31.01 -19.26 -48.85
CA ARG A 98 -31.81 -19.58 -50.04
C ARG A 98 -30.88 -20.21 -51.08
N SER A 99 -31.45 -21.25 -51.69
CA SER A 99 -30.98 -22.12 -52.76
C SER A 99 -30.41 -21.34 -53.94
#